data_AF-A0A963V000-F1
#
_entry.id   AF-A0A963V000-F1
#
_cell.length_a   1.000
_cell.length_b   1.000
_cell.length_c   1.000
_cell.angle_alpha   90.00
_cell.angle_beta   90.00
_cell.angle_gamma   90.00
#
_symmetry.space_group_name_H-M   'P 1'
#
loop_
_entity.id
_entity.type
_entity.pdbx_description
1 polymer ?
#
loop_
_entity_poly.entity_id
_entity_poly.type
_entity_poly.pdbx_seq_one_letter_code
_entity_poly.pdbx_strand_id
1 'polypeptide(L)'
;GLRGGQLVANPIPQPHEIPPGAIGPVIETAIAEATAKGIGAKAVTPFLLARIFELTGGKSLEANIALVLNNARLGAAIAREIVDMAQV
;
A
#
# COMPACT_ATOMS: atom_id res chain seq x y z
N GLY A 1 -20.83 22.17 -6.26
CA GLY A 1 -19.68 21.45 -6.84
C GLY A 1 -20.05 20.03 -7.22
N LEU A 2 -19.14 19.31 -7.87
CA LEU A 2 -19.31 17.90 -8.27
C LEU A 2 -19.16 16.99 -7.04
N ARG A 3 -20.03 15.98 -6.92
CA ARG A 3 -19.96 14.98 -5.84
C ARG A 3 -18.99 13.88 -6.24
N GLY A 4 -18.02 13.56 -5.37
CA GLY A 4 -17.03 12.52 -5.60
C GLY A 4 -15.92 12.55 -4.55
N GLY A 5 -15.09 11.52 -4.54
CA GLY A 5 -13.85 11.47 -3.76
C GLY A 5 -12.65 11.94 -4.57
N GLN A 6 -11.56 12.26 -3.90
CA GLN A 6 -10.26 12.51 -4.52
C GLN A 6 -9.26 11.43 -4.07
N LEU A 7 -8.50 10.88 -5.01
CA LEU A 7 -7.43 9.93 -4.74
C LEU A 7 -6.08 10.65 -4.81
N VAL A 8 -5.38 10.70 -3.69
CA VAL A 8 -4.03 11.26 -3.60
C VAL A 8 -3.04 10.10 -3.46
N ALA A 9 -2.24 9.86 -4.49
CA ALA A 9 -1.18 8.86 -4.44
C ALA A 9 0.08 9.47 -3.83
N ASN A 10 0.56 8.90 -2.73
CA ASN A 10 1.73 9.35 -2.00
C ASN A 10 2.80 8.24 -2.02
N PRO A 11 3.97 8.48 -2.63
CA PRO A 11 5.00 7.47 -2.73
C PRO A 11 5.52 7.06 -1.34
N ILE A 12 6.01 5.83 -1.24
CA ILE A 12 6.77 5.38 -0.07
C ILE A 12 8.06 6.21 0.04
N PRO A 13 8.52 6.59 1.24
CA PRO A 13 9.82 7.24 1.38
C PRO A 13 10.94 6.32 0.86
N GLN A 14 11.85 6.87 0.06
CA GLN A 14 12.93 6.12 -0.62
C GLN A 14 13.73 5.17 0.30
N PRO A 15 14.08 5.51 1.56
CA PRO A 15 14.81 4.60 2.44
C PRO A 15 14.05 3.31 2.81
N HIS A 16 12.73 3.30 2.66
CA HIS A 16 11.87 2.16 2.99
C HIS A 16 11.35 1.43 1.74
N GLU A 17 11.74 1.88 0.54
CA GLU A 17 11.32 1.30 -0.72
C GLU A 17 11.98 -0.07 -0.93
N ILE A 18 11.18 -1.05 -1.34
CA ILE A 18 11.71 -2.30 -1.90
C ILE A 18 11.87 -2.10 -3.40
N PRO A 19 13.08 -2.29 -3.97
CA PRO A 19 13.31 -2.05 -5.39
C PRO A 19 12.32 -2.82 -6.28
N PRO A 20 11.84 -2.23 -7.40
CA PRO A 20 10.91 -2.89 -8.32
C PRO A 20 11.39 -4.26 -8.80
N GLY A 21 12.68 -4.38 -9.15
CA GLY A 21 13.27 -5.65 -9.57
C GLY A 21 13.36 -6.71 -8.48
N ALA A 22 13.25 -6.33 -7.21
CA ALA A 22 13.22 -7.25 -6.08
C ALA A 22 11.79 -7.66 -5.70
N ILE A 23 10.83 -6.71 -5.69
CA ILE A 23 9.45 -7.00 -5.26
C ILE A 23 8.59 -7.61 -6.38
N GLY A 24 8.85 -7.27 -7.65
CA GLY A 24 8.09 -7.78 -8.80
C GLY A 24 8.00 -9.31 -8.86
N PRO A 25 9.13 -10.04 -8.86
CA PRO A 25 9.12 -11.49 -8.88
C PRO A 25 8.40 -12.13 -7.69
N VAL A 26 8.44 -11.49 -6.51
CA VAL A 26 7.74 -11.95 -5.31
C VAL A 26 6.23 -11.84 -5.47
N ILE A 27 5.75 -10.72 -6.03
CA ILE A 27 4.32 -10.51 -6.31
C ILE A 27 3.84 -11.53 -7.34
N GLU A 28 4.58 -11.72 -8.44
CA GLU A 28 4.25 -12.70 -9.47
C GLU A 28 4.16 -14.13 -8.91
N THR A 29 5.11 -14.50 -8.04
CA THR A 29 5.10 -15.79 -7.34
C THR A 29 3.85 -15.95 -6.48
N ALA A 30 3.51 -14.93 -5.67
CA ALA A 30 2.33 -14.97 -4.82
C ALA A 30 1.02 -15.08 -5.62
N ILE A 31 0.93 -14.39 -6.76
CA ILE A 31 -0.23 -14.47 -7.68
C ILE A 31 -0.34 -15.87 -8.27
N ALA A 32 0.76 -16.44 -8.78
CA ALA A 32 0.78 -17.78 -9.35
C ALA A 32 0.33 -18.84 -8.33
N GLU A 33 0.79 -18.73 -7.09
CA GLU A 33 0.36 -19.63 -6.01
C GLU A 33 -1.12 -19.46 -5.66
N ALA A 34 -1.63 -18.22 -5.62
CA ALA A 34 -3.06 -17.97 -5.37
C ALA A 34 -3.92 -18.63 -6.44
N THR A 35 -3.54 -18.48 -7.71
CA THR A 35 -4.20 -19.09 -8.87
C THR A 35 -4.16 -20.62 -8.79
N ALA A 36 -3.00 -21.21 -8.53
CA ALA A 36 -2.85 -22.67 -8.42
C ALA A 36 -3.69 -23.26 -7.28
N LYS A 37 -3.90 -22.51 -6.20
CA LYS A 37 -4.73 -22.89 -5.05
C LYS A 37 -6.21 -22.52 -5.20
N GLY A 38 -6.61 -21.90 -6.31
CA GLY A 38 -7.99 -21.44 -6.54
C GLY A 38 -8.47 -20.36 -5.56
N ILE A 39 -7.55 -19.57 -4.99
CA ILE A 39 -7.88 -18.53 -4.01
C ILE A 39 -8.32 -17.26 -4.74
N GLY A 40 -9.55 -16.82 -4.48
CA GLY A 40 -10.15 -15.66 -5.15
C GLY A 40 -11.05 -14.81 -4.25
N ALA A 41 -11.71 -13.83 -4.87
CA ALA A 41 -12.64 -12.90 -4.21
C ALA A 41 -12.05 -12.30 -2.93
N LYS A 42 -12.80 -12.29 -1.82
CA LYS A 42 -12.38 -11.68 -0.56
C LYS A 42 -11.14 -12.33 0.07
N ALA A 43 -10.79 -13.56 -0.33
CA ALA A 43 -9.65 -14.29 0.21
C ALA A 43 -8.32 -13.95 -0.48
N VAL A 44 -8.35 -13.33 -1.68
CA VAL A 44 -7.14 -13.10 -2.48
C VAL A 44 -6.19 -12.12 -1.80
N THR A 45 -6.68 -10.97 -1.34
CA THR A 45 -5.82 -9.92 -0.76
C THR A 45 -5.14 -10.37 0.54
N PRO A 46 -5.84 -10.96 1.53
CA PRO A 46 -5.17 -11.49 2.73
C PRO A 46 -4.12 -12.55 2.40
N PHE A 47 -4.42 -13.45 1.44
CA PHE A 47 -3.46 -14.46 1.00
C PHE A 47 -2.21 -13.85 0.37
N LEU A 48 -2.37 -12.93 -0.60
CA LEU A 48 -1.24 -12.31 -1.29
C LEU A 48 -0.34 -11.54 -0.31
N LEU A 49 -0.92 -10.76 0.59
CA LEU A 49 -0.15 -9.99 1.58
C LEU A 49 0.63 -10.90 2.53
N ALA A 50 0.00 -11.97 3.03
CA ALA A 50 0.68 -12.96 3.86
C ALA A 50 1.83 -13.65 3.09
N ARG A 51 1.60 -14.01 1.83
CA ARG A 51 2.61 -14.70 1.03
C ARG A 51 3.79 -13.80 0.68
N ILE A 52 3.53 -12.54 0.34
CA ILE A 52 4.58 -11.54 0.10
C ILE A 52 5.37 -11.27 1.38
N PHE A 53 4.73 -11.25 2.55
CA PHE A 53 5.42 -11.17 3.84
C PHE A 53 6.39 -12.34 4.05
N GLU A 54 5.94 -13.57 3.84
CA GLU A 54 6.78 -14.77 3.95
C GLU A 54 7.97 -14.74 2.97
N LEU A 55 7.70 -14.47 1.69
CA LEU A 55 8.71 -14.48 0.63
C LEU A 55 9.75 -13.35 0.76
N THR A 56 9.41 -12.24 1.41
CA THR A 56 10.34 -11.14 1.69
C THR A 56 11.02 -11.24 3.05
N GLY A 57 10.73 -12.28 3.85
CA GLY A 57 11.23 -12.41 5.21
C GLY A 57 10.84 -11.24 6.11
N GLY A 58 9.64 -10.67 5.90
CA GLY A 58 9.11 -9.56 6.70
C GLY A 58 9.36 -8.15 6.14
N LYS A 59 10.26 -7.97 5.18
CA LYS A 59 10.58 -6.64 4.63
C LYS A 59 9.38 -5.92 4.01
N SER A 60 8.44 -6.66 3.41
CA SER A 60 7.21 -6.06 2.85
C SER A 60 6.32 -5.43 3.92
N LEU A 61 6.30 -6.00 5.13
CA LEU A 61 5.55 -5.44 6.25
C LEU A 61 6.21 -4.17 6.77
N GLU A 62 7.54 -4.15 6.91
CA GLU A 62 8.28 -2.95 7.30
C GLU A 62 8.05 -1.79 6.30
N ALA A 63 8.13 -2.07 5.01
CA ALA A 63 7.83 -1.10 3.95
C ALA A 63 6.37 -0.61 4.01
N ASN A 64 5.42 -1.51 4.23
CA ASN A 64 4.00 -1.15 4.36
C ASN A 64 3.74 -0.25 5.58
N ILE A 65 4.35 -0.56 6.73
CA ILE A 65 4.25 0.28 7.94
C ILE A 65 4.80 1.68 7.65
N ALA A 66 5.96 1.80 7.01
CA ALA A 66 6.54 3.09 6.64
C ALA A 66 5.63 3.90 5.69
N LEU A 67 5.01 3.23 4.71
CA LEU A 67 4.05 3.84 3.79
C LEU A 67 2.79 4.33 4.51
N VAL A 68 2.20 3.52 5.39
CA VAL A 68 1.00 3.90 6.16
C VAL A 68 1.29 5.12 7.04
N LEU A 69 2.44 5.15 7.72
CA LEU A 69 2.85 6.31 8.51
C LEU A 69 3.06 7.55 7.62
N ASN A 70 3.62 7.41 6.43
CA ASN A 70 3.77 8.51 5.49
C ASN A 70 2.41 9.05 5.00
N ASN A 71 1.47 8.14 4.69
CA ASN A 71 0.11 8.50 4.28
C ASN A 71 -0.66 9.19 5.40
N ALA A 72 -0.50 8.75 6.65
CA ALA A 72 -1.12 9.38 7.80
C ALA A 72 -0.63 10.84 7.99
N ARG A 73 0.68 11.08 7.83
CA ARG A 73 1.25 12.44 7.92
C ARG A 73 0.72 13.36 6.82
N LEU A 74 0.72 12.90 5.56
CA LEU A 74 0.20 13.69 4.45
C LEU A 74 -1.30 13.94 4.60
N GLY A 75 -2.07 12.91 4.97
CA GLY A 75 -3.51 13.03 5.21
C GLY A 75 -3.84 14.06 6.29
N ALA A 76 -3.08 14.07 7.39
CA ALA A 76 -3.23 15.07 8.44
C ALA A 76 -2.91 16.49 7.95
N ALA A 77 -1.85 16.66 7.14
CA ALA A 77 -1.52 17.96 6.56
C ALA A 77 -2.62 18.46 5.63
N ILE A 78 -3.13 17.61 4.72
CA ILE A 78 -4.24 17.95 3.81
C ILE A 78 -5.48 18.35 4.62
N ALA A 79 -5.83 17.59 5.66
CA ALA A 79 -6.98 17.90 6.50
C ALA A 79 -6.86 19.27 7.18
N ARG A 80 -5.67 19.63 7.68
CA ARG A 80 -5.42 20.96 8.26
C ARG A 80 -5.64 22.07 7.24
N GLU A 81 -5.03 21.97 6.06
CA GLU A 81 -5.19 23.01 5.03
C GLU A 81 -6.65 23.18 4.59
N ILE A 82 -7.41 22.09 4.51
CA ILE A 82 -8.85 22.15 4.20
C ILE A 82 -9.63 22.90 5.30
N VAL A 83 -9.29 22.68 6.57
CA VAL A 83 -9.90 23.40 7.68
C VAL A 83 -9.56 24.89 7.61
N ASP A 84 -8.29 25.23 7.39
CA ASP A 84 -7.82 26.61 7.31
C ASP A 84 -8.48 27.37 6.14
N MET A 85 -8.61 26.74 4.97
CA MET A 85 -9.32 27.30 3.81
C MET A 85 -10.82 27.52 4.05
N ALA A 86 -11.44 26.74 4.94
CA ALA A 86 -12.87 26.88 5.26
C ALA A 86 -13.17 27.98 6.29
N GLN A 87 -12.13 28.55 6.93
CA GLN A 87 -12.26 29.61 7.93
C GLN A 87 -12.00 31.03 7.36
N VAL A 88 -11.65 31.14 6.07
CA VAL A 88 -11.49 32.41 5.33
C VAL A 88 -12.73 32.67 4.48
#